data_AF-A0A734HMW7-F1
#
_entry.id   AF-A0A734HMW7-F1
#
_cell.length_a   1.000
_cell.length_b   1.000
_cell.length_c   1.000
_cell.angle_alpha   90.00
_cell.angle_beta   90.00
_cell.angle_gamma   90.00
#
_symmetry.space_group_name_H-M   'P 1'
#
loop_
_entity.id
_entity.type
_entity.pdbx_description
1 polymer ?
#
loop_
_entity_poly.entity_id
_entity_poly.type
_entity_poly.pdbx_seq_one_letter_code
_entity_poly.pdbx_strand_id
1 'polypeptide(L)'
;MNRPERFFLRMLQFFSLLLILAVALAGGMLISCQSAQAAENGSRIPGVLEYARKYGEEKQKAAATQSGGKKAEQRPQAVRKESANKVPSETRLRQRLRQQEVMLEQIRRENRQLRQQWAKKAGAVSGENGMLQKQIVTLSAELKQLQVVQKSAQEEQARLKSLLAEMPIATADELKKPVARQDYAAGVMTGRDLLVMQEGQGLLGLKTDNRLLLAGLRDALNQQVKLNSTALQEALSAAEVRTRQARERIVIAQKAVGEKYLAAFRKGKGTEKDDSGFWYRLEYAGDGEPIRGEDTRVEVVVNEKLTDGSVVEDMDASGRSLVMKLGDYPPLFRRALERMKNHATMTLVVPPELAYGDEGYPPKVPPGATMVYTLRVESVTAAEKGVPGKDGENSAAGEKNESRKPKL
;
A
#
# COMPACT_ATOMS: atom_id res chain seq x y z
N MET A 1 -3.17 -18.33 -2.16
CA MET A 1 -4.09 -18.07 -1.02
C MET A 1 -5.26 -19.03 -1.11
N ASN A 2 -5.44 -19.84 -0.07
CA ASN A 2 -6.30 -21.02 -0.03
C ASN A 2 -7.79 -20.66 0.08
N ARG A 3 -8.66 -21.59 -0.35
CA ARG A 3 -10.13 -21.42 -0.39
C ARG A 3 -10.86 -21.07 0.94
N PRO A 4 -10.39 -21.37 2.17
CA PRO A 4 -11.10 -20.95 3.38
C PRO A 4 -10.94 -19.45 3.70
N GLU A 5 -9.89 -18.79 3.21
CA GLU A 5 -9.68 -17.34 3.42
C GLU A 5 -10.67 -16.50 2.60
N ARG A 6 -11.10 -17.00 1.43
CA ARG A 6 -12.10 -16.32 0.58
C ARG A 6 -13.51 -16.36 1.20
N PHE A 7 -13.79 -17.35 2.04
CA PHE A 7 -15.07 -17.43 2.76
C PHE A 7 -15.10 -16.43 3.93
N PHE A 8 -13.98 -16.28 4.63
CA PHE A 8 -13.83 -15.31 5.73
C PHE A 8 -13.88 -13.86 5.24
N LEU A 9 -13.24 -13.55 4.10
CA LEU A 9 -13.31 -12.22 3.49
C LEU A 9 -14.71 -11.88 2.94
N ARG A 10 -15.44 -12.86 2.38
CA ARG A 10 -16.84 -12.64 1.94
C ARG A 10 -17.78 -12.44 3.12
N MET A 11 -17.59 -13.14 4.22
CA MET A 11 -18.36 -12.95 5.45
C MET A 11 -18.08 -11.58 6.08
N LEU A 12 -16.84 -11.10 6.06
CA LEU A 12 -16.47 -9.77 6.55
C LEU A 12 -17.02 -8.64 5.67
N GLN A 13 -17.08 -8.84 4.34
CA GLN A 13 -17.73 -7.90 3.42
C GLN A 13 -19.25 -7.85 3.60
N PHE A 14 -19.90 -8.99 3.87
CA PHE A 14 -21.34 -9.03 4.17
C PHE A 14 -21.68 -8.30 5.49
N PHE A 15 -20.85 -8.44 6.52
CA PHE A 15 -21.05 -7.70 7.78
C PHE A 15 -20.76 -6.20 7.64
N SER A 16 -19.78 -5.80 6.82
CA SER A 16 -19.49 -4.40 6.51
C SER A 16 -20.63 -3.72 5.73
N LEU A 17 -21.21 -4.42 4.74
CA LEU A 17 -22.38 -3.92 4.01
C LEU A 17 -23.64 -3.84 4.90
N LEU A 18 -23.84 -4.80 5.82
CA LEU A 18 -24.96 -4.77 6.76
C LEU A 18 -24.84 -3.61 7.76
N LEU A 19 -23.62 -3.29 8.20
CA LEU A 19 -23.32 -2.17 9.09
C LEU A 19 -23.51 -0.82 8.39
N ILE A 20 -23.11 -0.71 7.11
CA ILE A 20 -23.31 0.49 6.30
C ILE A 20 -24.81 0.69 5.98
N LEU A 21 -25.57 -0.38 5.74
CA LEU A 21 -27.02 -0.31 5.53
C LEU A 21 -27.76 0.08 6.82
N ALA A 22 -27.32 -0.40 7.99
CA ALA A 22 -27.88 -0.02 9.30
C ALA A 22 -27.60 1.45 9.65
N VAL A 23 -26.42 1.97 9.30
CA VAL A 23 -26.08 3.39 9.50
C VAL A 23 -26.79 4.29 8.47
N ALA A 24 -27.05 3.81 7.26
CA ALA A 24 -27.85 4.54 6.27
C ALA A 24 -29.36 4.57 6.60
N LEU A 25 -29.91 3.49 7.19
CA LEU A 25 -31.30 3.46 7.66
C LEU A 25 -31.50 4.26 8.96
N ALA A 26 -30.52 4.29 9.86
CA ALA A 26 -30.56 5.14 11.06
C ALA A 26 -30.24 6.62 10.77
N GLY A 27 -29.39 6.91 9.78
CA GLY A 27 -29.04 8.27 9.36
C GLY A 27 -30.07 8.91 8.43
N GLY A 28 -30.76 8.11 7.60
CA GLY A 28 -31.82 8.58 6.70
C GLY A 28 -33.16 8.88 7.39
N MET A 29 -33.39 8.34 8.59
CA MET A 29 -34.59 8.65 9.38
C MET A 29 -34.45 9.89 10.28
N LEU A 30 -33.27 10.52 10.34
CA LEU A 30 -33.02 11.66 11.24
C LEU A 30 -32.71 12.98 10.52
N ILE A 31 -32.67 13.01 9.18
CA ILE A 31 -32.49 14.25 8.40
C ILE A 31 -33.43 14.21 7.20
N SER A 32 -34.74 14.31 7.43
CA SER A 32 -35.76 14.81 6.48
C SER A 32 -37.15 14.79 7.14
N CYS A 33 -37.37 15.61 8.18
CA CYS A 33 -38.71 16.13 8.48
C CYS A 33 -38.65 17.25 9.52
N GLN A 34 -38.07 18.40 9.17
CA GLN A 34 -38.44 19.67 9.78
C GLN A 34 -38.55 20.74 8.70
N SER A 35 -39.69 20.72 7.99
CA SER A 35 -40.41 21.93 7.60
C SER A 35 -41.78 21.52 7.05
N ALA A 36 -42.84 22.09 7.66
CA ALA A 36 -44.24 22.07 7.24
C ALA A 36 -45.03 20.76 7.45
N GLN A 37 -45.75 20.65 8.58
CA GLN A 37 -47.22 20.78 8.65
C GLN A 37 -47.69 20.48 10.09
N ALA A 38 -48.80 21.11 10.51
CA ALA A 38 -49.55 20.98 11.78
C ALA A 38 -48.98 21.83 12.95
N ALA A 39 -49.50 23.01 13.33
CA ALA A 39 -50.87 23.53 13.34
C ALA A 39 -51.89 22.51 13.88
N GLU A 40 -52.46 22.84 15.05
CA GLU A 40 -53.34 22.01 15.89
C GLU A 40 -52.67 20.91 16.73
N ASN A 41 -52.28 21.26 17.96
CA ASN A 41 -52.96 20.72 19.14
C ASN A 41 -52.45 21.33 20.45
N GLY A 42 -53.31 22.14 21.06
CA GLY A 42 -53.65 22.07 22.48
C GLY A 42 -52.53 22.20 23.51
N SER A 43 -52.40 23.43 24.02
CA SER A 43 -52.00 23.72 25.40
C SER A 43 -52.43 22.62 26.39
N ARG A 44 -51.47 21.93 26.99
CA ARG A 44 -51.71 21.17 28.22
C ARG A 44 -50.57 21.36 29.19
N ILE A 45 -50.74 22.39 30.02
CA ILE A 45 -49.96 22.60 31.23
C ILE A 45 -50.20 21.37 32.15
N PRO A 46 -49.16 20.80 32.79
CA PRO A 46 -49.32 19.69 33.72
C PRO A 46 -50.25 20.06 34.89
N GLY A 47 -51.20 19.19 35.24
CA GLY A 47 -52.32 19.46 36.16
C GLY A 47 -51.97 19.87 37.61
N VAL A 48 -50.69 19.92 37.98
CA VAL A 48 -50.23 20.41 39.29
C VAL A 48 -50.15 21.93 39.35
N LEU A 49 -50.01 22.62 38.21
CA LEU A 49 -49.88 24.09 38.16
C LEU A 49 -51.22 24.84 38.02
N GLU A 50 -52.32 24.14 37.71
CA GLU A 50 -53.66 24.74 37.60
C GLU A 50 -54.29 25.02 38.98
N TYR A 51 -53.94 24.23 40.00
CA TYR A 51 -54.43 24.40 41.37
C TYR A 51 -53.77 25.58 42.08
N ALA A 52 -52.47 25.83 41.83
CA ALA A 52 -51.74 26.95 42.41
C ALA A 52 -52.21 28.32 41.87
N ARG A 53 -52.69 28.37 40.62
CA ARG A 53 -53.24 29.58 39.99
C ARG A 53 -54.65 29.90 40.50
N LYS A 54 -55.53 28.88 40.60
CA LYS A 54 -56.90 29.06 41.17
C LYS A 54 -56.88 29.46 42.64
N TYR A 55 -55.95 28.95 43.44
CA TYR A 55 -55.85 29.30 44.86
C TYR A 55 -55.23 30.70 45.11
N GLY A 56 -54.40 31.20 44.17
CA GLY A 56 -53.84 32.56 44.22
C GLY A 56 -54.81 33.64 43.78
N GLU A 57 -55.66 33.37 42.78
CA GLU A 57 -56.61 34.34 42.22
C GLU A 57 -57.86 34.56 43.11
N GLU A 58 -58.31 33.55 43.88
CA GLU A 58 -59.42 33.70 44.84
C GLU A 58 -59.05 34.57 46.06
N LYS A 59 -57.79 34.51 46.50
CA LYS A 59 -57.30 35.33 47.63
C LYS A 59 -57.15 36.81 47.26
N GLN A 60 -56.87 37.11 45.99
CA GLN A 60 -56.77 38.50 45.51
C GLN A 60 -58.15 39.11 45.21
N LYS A 61 -59.15 38.32 44.81
CA LYS A 61 -60.55 38.80 44.68
C LYS A 61 -61.22 39.05 46.04
N ALA A 62 -60.90 38.26 47.07
CA ALA A 62 -61.40 38.49 48.43
C ALA A 62 -60.78 39.73 49.13
N ALA A 63 -59.60 40.19 48.69
CA ALA A 63 -58.93 41.37 49.23
C ALA A 63 -59.36 42.70 48.59
N ALA A 64 -60.17 42.66 47.52
CA ALA A 64 -60.57 43.86 46.75
C ALA A 64 -62.03 44.32 46.99
N THR A 65 -62.79 43.68 47.89
CA THR A 65 -64.21 44.01 48.15
C THR A 65 -64.50 44.60 49.55
N GLN A 66 -63.50 45.19 50.21
CA GLN A 66 -63.75 46.04 51.38
C GLN A 66 -62.86 47.28 51.35
N SER A 67 -63.31 48.31 50.61
CA SER A 67 -62.97 49.70 50.90
C SER A 67 -64.14 50.59 50.48
N GLY A 68 -64.77 51.25 51.45
CA GLY A 68 -65.57 52.44 51.23
C GLY A 68 -67.04 52.39 51.67
N GLY A 69 -67.34 52.95 52.85
CA GLY A 69 -68.51 53.83 52.99
C GLY A 69 -69.53 53.57 54.12
N LYS A 70 -69.25 54.13 55.31
CA LYS A 70 -70.14 54.84 56.28
C LYS A 70 -71.59 54.34 56.52
N LYS A 71 -71.97 54.05 57.78
CA LYS A 71 -72.58 54.97 58.81
C LYS A 71 -73.43 54.19 59.85
N ALA A 72 -73.46 54.72 61.07
CA ALA A 72 -74.49 54.62 62.12
C ALA A 72 -74.67 53.30 62.92
N GLU A 73 -74.08 53.28 64.12
CA GLU A 73 -74.81 53.31 65.41
C GLU A 73 -76.09 52.46 65.55
N GLN A 74 -76.03 51.40 66.37
CA GLN A 74 -76.96 51.14 67.50
C GLN A 74 -76.68 49.78 68.16
N ARG A 75 -76.45 49.79 69.48
CA ARG A 75 -76.76 48.66 70.37
C ARG A 75 -78.30 48.54 70.47
N PRO A 76 -78.84 47.34 70.65
CA PRO A 76 -79.37 47.04 71.99
C PRO A 76 -79.14 45.61 72.48
N GLN A 77 -79.24 45.48 73.80
CA GLN A 77 -79.21 44.25 74.59
C GLN A 77 -80.53 43.46 74.52
N ALA A 78 -80.40 42.15 74.79
CA ALA A 78 -81.35 41.24 75.44
C ALA A 78 -82.71 40.91 74.77
N VAL A 79 -83.02 39.62 74.65
CA VAL A 79 -83.94 38.88 75.55
C VAL A 79 -84.08 37.42 75.05
N ARG A 80 -83.92 36.48 75.99
CA ARG A 80 -84.27 35.05 75.89
C ARG A 80 -85.77 34.86 75.66
N LYS A 81 -86.16 33.90 74.80
CA LYS A 81 -87.24 32.91 75.08
C LYS A 81 -86.93 31.56 74.42
N GLU A 82 -86.39 30.68 75.26
CA GLU A 82 -86.66 29.24 75.44
C GLU A 82 -87.52 28.48 74.41
N SER A 83 -87.02 27.31 73.94
CA SER A 83 -87.76 26.02 73.85
C SER A 83 -86.88 24.83 73.42
N ALA A 84 -86.62 23.94 74.38
CA ALA A 84 -86.59 22.47 74.30
C ALA A 84 -85.54 21.66 73.48
N ASN A 85 -84.48 21.24 74.20
CA ASN A 85 -84.15 19.84 74.54
C ASN A 85 -83.63 18.83 73.47
N LYS A 86 -82.31 18.55 73.52
CA LYS A 86 -81.69 17.19 73.62
C LYS A 86 -80.16 17.35 73.73
N VAL A 87 -79.65 17.52 74.96
CA VAL A 87 -78.21 17.36 75.24
C VAL A 87 -77.91 15.84 75.21
N PRO A 88 -76.94 15.35 74.42
CA PRO A 88 -76.58 13.93 74.45
C PRO A 88 -76.05 13.57 75.84
N SER A 89 -76.49 12.45 76.40
CA SER A 89 -75.91 11.97 77.67
C SER A 89 -74.40 11.80 77.54
N GLU A 90 -73.66 12.21 78.58
CA GLU A 90 -72.19 12.26 78.63
C GLU A 90 -71.53 10.96 78.15
N THR A 91 -72.19 9.82 78.37
CA THR A 91 -71.78 8.48 77.93
C THR A 91 -71.68 8.34 76.40
N ARG A 92 -72.63 8.91 75.63
CA ARG A 92 -72.61 8.85 74.15
C ARG A 92 -71.52 9.73 73.56
N LEU A 93 -71.24 10.87 74.18
CA LEU A 93 -70.13 11.75 73.78
C LEU A 93 -68.79 11.06 74.02
N ARG A 94 -68.61 10.41 75.18
CA ARG A 94 -67.42 9.60 75.48
C ARG A 94 -67.22 8.44 74.51
N GLN A 95 -68.30 7.77 74.09
CA GLN A 95 -68.24 6.69 73.12
C GLN A 95 -67.85 7.17 71.71
N ARG A 96 -68.41 8.30 71.25
CA ARG A 96 -67.99 8.95 70.00
C ARG A 96 -66.54 9.43 70.05
N LEU A 97 -66.10 9.97 71.18
CA LEU A 97 -64.72 10.40 71.39
C LEU A 97 -63.76 9.21 71.24
N ARG A 98 -64.06 8.08 71.89
CA ARG A 98 -63.28 6.84 71.74
C ARG A 98 -63.27 6.32 70.31
N GLN A 99 -64.40 6.35 69.60
CA GLN A 99 -64.44 5.96 68.19
C GLN A 99 -63.60 6.88 67.31
N GLN A 100 -63.64 8.19 67.56
CA GLN A 100 -62.80 9.17 66.88
C GLN A 100 -61.32 8.99 67.20
N GLU A 101 -60.96 8.69 68.45
CA GLU A 101 -59.58 8.39 68.87
C GLU A 101 -59.02 7.15 68.14
N VAL A 102 -59.81 6.08 68.04
CA VAL A 102 -59.43 4.86 67.30
C VAL A 102 -59.26 5.16 65.81
N MET A 103 -60.18 5.91 65.20
CA MET A 103 -60.10 6.30 63.79
C MET A 103 -58.90 7.22 63.52
N LEU A 104 -58.60 8.15 64.43
CA LEU A 104 -57.45 9.03 64.34
C LEU A 104 -56.14 8.23 64.41
N GLU A 105 -56.07 7.23 65.29
CA GLU A 105 -54.91 6.32 65.38
C GLU A 105 -54.74 5.48 64.11
N GLN A 106 -55.83 5.03 63.50
CA GLN A 106 -55.78 4.31 62.23
C GLN A 106 -55.26 5.20 61.09
N ILE A 107 -55.80 6.42 60.95
CA ILE A 107 -55.34 7.41 59.96
C ILE A 107 -53.86 7.74 60.18
N ARG A 108 -53.41 7.85 61.44
CA ARG A 108 -52.00 8.07 61.77
C ARG A 108 -51.13 6.88 61.34
N ARG A 109 -51.59 5.65 61.54
CA ARG A 109 -50.87 4.44 61.08
C ARG A 109 -50.76 4.38 59.56
N GLU A 110 -51.86 4.62 58.85
CA GLU A 110 -51.89 4.65 57.39
C GLU A 110 -51.00 5.76 56.83
N ASN A 111 -51.03 6.96 57.42
CA ASN A 111 -50.11 8.05 57.06
C ASN A 111 -48.65 7.67 57.27
N ARG A 112 -48.32 6.99 58.38
CA ARG A 112 -46.95 6.49 58.62
C ARG A 112 -46.54 5.47 57.56
N GLN A 113 -47.42 4.53 57.19
CA GLN A 113 -47.14 3.54 56.15
C GLN A 113 -46.95 4.17 54.78
N LEU A 114 -47.83 5.09 54.38
CA LEU A 114 -47.69 5.83 53.12
C LEU A 114 -46.39 6.62 53.09
N ARG A 115 -46.03 7.32 54.18
CA ARG A 115 -44.75 8.03 54.28
C ARG A 115 -43.55 7.09 54.14
N GLN A 116 -43.61 5.88 54.72
CA GLN A 116 -42.56 4.87 54.56
C GLN A 116 -42.48 4.36 53.11
N GLN A 117 -43.61 4.10 52.45
CA GLN A 117 -43.64 3.68 51.04
C GLN A 117 -43.11 4.76 50.11
N TRP A 118 -43.49 6.02 50.35
CA TRP A 118 -42.96 7.18 49.62
C TRP A 118 -41.46 7.34 49.83
N ALA A 119 -40.96 7.21 51.05
CA ALA A 119 -39.53 7.26 51.34
C ALA A 119 -38.76 6.14 50.61
N LYS A 120 -39.28 4.91 50.59
CA LYS A 120 -38.67 3.79 49.83
C LYS A 120 -38.63 4.05 48.33
N LYS A 121 -39.74 4.52 47.74
CA LYS A 121 -39.82 4.84 46.30
C LYS A 121 -38.90 6.01 45.94
N ALA A 122 -38.86 7.06 46.77
CA ALA A 122 -37.96 8.20 46.58
C ALA A 122 -36.49 7.77 46.66
N GLY A 123 -36.14 6.88 47.59
CA GLY A 123 -34.79 6.30 47.69
C GLY A 123 -34.41 5.46 46.47
N ALA A 124 -35.33 4.63 45.95
CA ALA A 124 -35.10 3.83 44.75
C ALA A 124 -34.85 4.72 43.51
N VAL A 125 -35.71 5.71 43.29
CA VAL A 125 -35.57 6.68 42.17
C VAL A 125 -34.27 7.49 42.31
N SER A 126 -33.91 7.89 43.53
CA SER A 126 -32.62 8.57 43.77
C SER A 126 -31.43 7.66 43.47
N GLY A 127 -31.53 6.36 43.76
CA GLY A 127 -30.50 5.36 43.46
C GLY A 127 -30.33 5.14 41.96
N GLU A 128 -31.44 4.97 41.23
CA GLU A 128 -31.46 4.86 39.77
C GLU A 128 -30.90 6.13 39.10
N ASN A 129 -31.31 7.32 39.57
CA ASN A 129 -30.77 8.58 39.07
C ASN A 129 -29.27 8.70 39.33
N GLY A 130 -28.78 8.25 40.49
CA GLY A 130 -27.34 8.22 40.77
C GLY A 130 -26.57 7.27 39.86
N MET A 131 -27.15 6.11 39.50
CA MET A 131 -26.55 5.16 38.56
C MET A 131 -26.54 5.70 37.13
N LEU A 132 -27.65 6.28 36.67
CA LEU A 132 -27.75 6.92 35.36
C LEU A 132 -26.77 8.10 35.22
N GLN A 133 -26.62 8.93 36.27
CA GLN A 133 -25.63 10.01 36.27
C GLN A 133 -24.21 9.48 36.12
N LYS A 134 -23.85 8.39 36.82
CA LYS A 134 -22.54 7.75 36.65
C LYS A 134 -22.33 7.26 35.22
N GLN A 135 -23.33 6.59 34.63
CA GLN A 135 -23.25 6.14 33.23
C GLN A 135 -23.10 7.31 32.25
N ILE A 136 -23.82 8.41 32.45
CA ILE A 136 -23.69 9.62 31.64
C ILE A 136 -22.27 10.18 31.71
N VAL A 137 -21.68 10.26 32.92
CA VAL A 137 -20.29 10.72 33.06
C VAL A 137 -19.32 9.78 32.32
N THR A 138 -19.47 8.46 32.48
CA THR A 138 -18.62 7.47 31.79
C THR A 138 -18.74 7.59 30.27
N LEU A 139 -19.96 7.57 29.73
CA LEU A 139 -20.21 7.70 28.30
C LEU A 139 -19.73 9.04 27.76
N SER A 140 -19.84 10.13 28.52
CA SER A 140 -19.30 11.44 28.12
C SER A 140 -17.77 11.44 28.04
N ALA A 141 -17.08 10.69 28.92
CA ALA A 141 -15.64 10.54 28.88
C ALA A 141 -15.21 9.67 27.70
N GLU A 142 -15.91 8.57 27.42
CA GLU A 142 -15.68 7.71 26.26
C GLU A 142 -15.90 8.47 24.94
N LEU A 143 -16.97 9.26 24.84
CA LEU A 143 -17.22 10.12 23.68
C LEU A 143 -16.08 11.11 23.43
N LYS A 144 -15.53 11.72 24.49
CA LYS A 144 -14.36 12.60 24.37
C LYS A 144 -13.13 11.85 23.87
N GLN A 145 -12.88 10.64 24.37
CA GLN A 145 -11.77 9.81 23.88
C GLN A 145 -11.94 9.45 22.40
N LEU A 146 -13.15 9.05 22.00
CA LEU A 146 -13.46 8.76 20.60
C LEU A 146 -13.28 9.98 19.69
N GLN A 147 -13.64 11.19 20.14
CA GLN A 147 -13.41 12.42 19.39
C GLN A 147 -11.91 12.71 19.20
N VAL A 148 -11.08 12.46 20.21
CA VAL A 148 -9.61 12.63 20.11
C VAL A 148 -9.05 11.64 19.08
N VAL A 149 -9.44 10.37 19.16
CA VAL A 149 -9.02 9.34 18.19
C VAL A 149 -9.45 9.70 16.78
N GLN A 150 -10.71 10.12 16.59
CA GLN A 150 -11.23 10.53 15.28
C GLN A 150 -10.43 11.70 14.70
N LYS A 151 -10.08 12.70 15.52
CA LYS A 151 -9.27 13.83 15.08
C LYS A 151 -7.86 13.39 14.67
N SER A 152 -7.21 12.52 15.45
CA SER A 152 -5.89 11.99 15.11
C SER A 152 -5.89 11.19 13.80
N ALA A 153 -6.93 10.39 13.57
CA ALA A 153 -7.09 9.63 12.32
C ALA A 153 -7.29 10.56 11.10
N GLN A 154 -8.04 11.66 11.27
CA GLN A 154 -8.20 12.67 10.21
C GLN A 154 -6.88 13.38 9.89
N GLU A 155 -6.06 13.69 10.89
CA GLU A 155 -4.74 14.30 10.72
C GLU A 155 -3.78 13.33 9.99
N GLU A 156 -3.77 12.05 10.37
CA GLU A 156 -3.01 11.01 9.66
C GLU A 156 -3.47 10.84 8.22
N GLN A 157 -4.78 10.82 7.97
CA GLN A 157 -5.35 10.72 6.63
C GLN A 157 -4.99 11.94 5.77
N ALA A 158 -5.01 13.15 6.35
CA ALA A 158 -4.58 14.37 5.67
C ALA A 158 -3.08 14.31 5.32
N ARG A 159 -2.25 13.81 6.24
CA ARG A 159 -0.81 13.62 6.02
C ARG A 159 -0.52 12.56 4.96
N LEU A 160 -1.23 11.45 4.94
CA LEU A 160 -1.13 10.44 3.89
C LEU A 160 -1.54 11.01 2.53
N LYS A 161 -2.61 11.80 2.49
CA LYS A 161 -3.07 12.47 1.27
C LYS A 161 -2.06 13.49 0.76
N SER A 162 -1.41 14.25 1.65
CA SER A 162 -0.35 15.20 1.24
C SER A 162 0.88 14.46 0.72
N LEU A 163 1.31 13.40 1.39
CA LEU A 163 2.42 12.54 0.94
C LEU A 163 2.14 11.93 -0.43
N LEU A 164 0.92 11.48 -0.68
CA LEU A 164 0.48 10.95 -1.98
C LEU A 164 0.43 12.04 -3.06
N ALA A 165 0.00 13.26 -2.72
CA ALA A 165 -0.04 14.38 -3.66
C ALA A 165 1.36 14.84 -4.08
N GLU A 166 2.36 14.65 -3.21
CA GLU A 166 3.77 14.91 -3.52
C GLU A 166 4.45 13.79 -4.32
N MET A 167 3.78 12.65 -4.53
CA MET A 167 4.31 11.61 -5.42
C MET A 167 3.94 11.94 -6.87
N PRO A 168 4.91 12.14 -7.76
CA PRO A 168 4.62 12.40 -9.16
C PRO A 168 4.10 11.10 -9.80
N ILE A 169 2.77 10.98 -9.90
CA ILE A 169 2.10 9.88 -10.59
C ILE A 169 1.66 10.38 -11.96
N ALA A 170 2.31 9.89 -13.02
CA ALA A 170 1.87 10.17 -14.37
C ALA A 170 0.52 9.48 -14.63
N THR A 171 -0.50 10.26 -15.00
CA THR A 171 -1.82 9.72 -15.35
C THR A 171 -1.89 9.34 -16.83
N ALA A 172 -2.79 8.40 -17.16
CA ALA A 172 -3.00 7.98 -18.55
C ALA A 172 -3.39 9.15 -19.47
N ASP A 173 -4.13 10.14 -18.95
CA ASP A 173 -4.51 11.33 -19.71
C ASP A 173 -3.35 12.29 -19.94
N GLU A 174 -2.44 12.46 -18.97
CA GLU A 174 -1.22 13.25 -19.16
C GLU A 174 -0.31 12.64 -20.22
N LEU A 175 -0.17 11.30 -20.24
CA LEU A 175 0.66 10.58 -21.21
C LEU A 175 0.11 10.62 -22.65
N LYS A 176 -1.10 11.14 -22.86
CA LYS A 176 -1.60 11.47 -24.20
C LYS A 176 -0.87 12.67 -24.80
N LYS A 177 -0.34 13.58 -23.96
CA LYS A 177 0.37 14.78 -24.41
C LYS A 177 1.78 14.42 -24.89
N PRO A 178 2.25 14.89 -26.06
CA PRO A 178 3.53 14.49 -26.64
C PRO A 178 4.73 14.72 -25.70
N VAL A 179 4.84 15.91 -25.11
CA VAL A 179 5.97 16.26 -24.23
C VAL A 179 5.98 15.41 -22.95
N ALA A 180 4.84 15.29 -22.26
CA ALA A 180 4.74 14.45 -21.07
C ALA A 180 5.07 12.97 -21.36
N ARG A 181 4.74 12.47 -22.55
CA ARG A 181 5.11 11.13 -22.99
C ARG A 181 6.63 10.98 -23.21
N GLN A 182 7.27 11.99 -23.78
CA GLN A 182 8.72 12.01 -23.99
C GLN A 182 9.46 12.02 -22.65
N ASP A 183 9.04 12.88 -21.71
CA ASP A 183 9.62 12.95 -20.37
C ASP A 183 9.45 11.63 -19.60
N TYR A 184 8.25 11.04 -19.66
CA TYR A 184 7.98 9.74 -19.05
C TYR A 184 8.87 8.63 -19.66
N ALA A 185 9.04 8.62 -20.99
CA ALA A 185 9.90 7.65 -21.66
C ALA A 185 11.36 7.77 -21.21
N ALA A 186 11.88 8.99 -21.04
CA ALA A 186 13.22 9.21 -20.49
C ALA A 186 13.36 8.67 -19.06
N GLY A 187 12.34 8.88 -18.21
CA GLY A 187 12.29 8.28 -16.87
C GLY A 187 12.27 6.76 -16.89
N VAL A 188 11.49 6.15 -17.80
CA VAL A 188 11.45 4.68 -17.98
C VAL A 188 12.81 4.14 -18.43
N MET A 189 13.48 4.80 -19.38
CA MET A 189 14.82 4.39 -19.82
C MET A 189 15.82 4.45 -18.67
N THR A 190 15.84 5.56 -17.92
CA THR A 190 16.69 5.69 -16.72
C THR A 190 16.41 4.59 -15.70
N GLY A 191 15.13 4.26 -15.48
CA GLY A 191 14.74 3.16 -14.59
C GLY A 191 15.21 1.79 -15.08
N ARG A 192 15.20 1.54 -16.39
CA ARG A 192 15.72 0.30 -16.98
C ARG A 192 17.24 0.19 -16.83
N ASP A 193 17.97 1.27 -17.06
CA ASP A 193 19.43 1.29 -16.87
C ASP A 193 19.77 0.99 -15.40
N LEU A 194 19.00 1.55 -14.46
CA LEU A 194 19.14 1.29 -13.04
C LEU A 194 18.86 -0.18 -12.67
N LEU A 195 17.86 -0.81 -13.29
CA LEU A 195 17.59 -2.25 -13.10
C LEU A 195 18.77 -3.09 -13.59
N VAL A 196 19.35 -2.78 -14.76
CA VAL A 196 20.54 -3.48 -15.28
C VAL A 196 21.72 -3.32 -14.33
N MET A 197 21.95 -2.12 -13.79
CA MET A 197 23.00 -1.88 -12.78
C MET A 197 22.75 -2.71 -11.50
N GLN A 198 21.50 -2.79 -11.04
CA GLN A 198 21.11 -3.57 -9.87
C GLN A 198 21.28 -5.08 -10.08
N GLU A 199 20.93 -5.60 -11.25
CA GLU A 199 21.14 -7.00 -11.61
C GLU A 199 22.65 -7.33 -11.63
N GLY A 200 23.47 -6.43 -12.17
CA GLY A 200 24.92 -6.55 -12.12
C GLY A 200 25.48 -6.56 -10.69
N GLN A 201 24.97 -5.70 -9.81
CA GLN A 201 25.27 -5.74 -8.37
C GLN A 201 24.75 -7.02 -7.70
N GLY A 202 23.62 -7.56 -8.18
CA GLY A 202 23.05 -8.81 -7.74
C GLY A 202 23.97 -10.00 -7.97
N LEU A 203 24.73 -10.02 -9.08
CA LEU A 203 25.78 -11.03 -9.32
C LEU A 203 26.89 -11.00 -8.24
N LEU A 204 27.07 -9.86 -7.58
CA LEU A 204 28.00 -9.67 -6.47
C LEU A 204 27.38 -9.99 -5.10
N GLY A 205 26.12 -10.42 -5.07
CA GLY A 205 25.36 -10.60 -3.83
C GLY A 205 24.96 -9.28 -3.15
N LEU A 206 25.08 -8.15 -3.84
CA LEU A 206 24.71 -6.84 -3.33
C LEU A 206 23.23 -6.57 -3.64
N LYS A 207 22.52 -6.03 -2.65
CA LYS A 207 21.12 -5.64 -2.76
C LYS A 207 20.99 -4.15 -2.57
N THR A 208 20.08 -3.57 -3.34
CA THR A 208 19.81 -2.13 -3.34
C THR A 208 18.44 -1.86 -2.75
N ASP A 209 18.35 -0.90 -1.83
CA ASP A 209 17.08 -0.45 -1.28
C ASP A 209 16.45 0.58 -2.24
N ASN A 210 15.46 0.12 -3.01
CA ASN A 210 14.76 0.96 -3.98
C ASN A 210 14.04 2.16 -3.33
N ARG A 211 13.67 2.10 -2.05
CA ARG A 211 13.04 3.24 -1.37
C ARG A 211 14.04 4.38 -1.21
N LEU A 212 15.24 4.08 -0.75
CA LEU A 212 16.30 5.07 -0.55
C LEU A 212 16.86 5.56 -1.89
N LEU A 213 17.00 4.67 -2.87
CA LEU A 213 17.47 5.03 -4.21
C LEU A 213 16.51 5.99 -4.92
N LEU A 214 15.19 5.72 -4.87
CA LEU A 214 14.18 6.61 -5.43
C LEU A 214 14.11 7.94 -4.67
N ALA A 215 14.29 7.92 -3.34
CA ALA A 215 14.39 9.15 -2.56
C ALA A 215 15.61 10.00 -3.00
N GLY A 216 16.78 9.38 -3.16
CA GLY A 216 18.00 10.06 -3.64
C GLY A 216 17.85 10.61 -5.05
N LEU A 217 17.24 9.85 -5.98
CA LEU A 217 16.98 10.30 -7.34
C LEU A 217 16.00 11.49 -7.37
N ARG A 218 14.91 11.41 -6.60
CA ARG A 218 13.95 12.52 -6.45
C ARG A 218 14.64 13.76 -5.87
N ASP A 219 15.39 13.59 -4.79
CA ASP A 219 16.06 14.71 -4.12
C ASP A 219 17.10 15.36 -5.06
N ALA A 220 17.84 14.58 -5.85
CA ALA A 220 18.78 15.08 -6.85
C ALA A 220 18.09 15.87 -7.98
N LEU A 221 17.02 15.33 -8.56
CA LEU A 221 16.24 15.99 -9.63
C LEU A 221 15.64 17.32 -9.16
N ASN A 222 15.30 17.43 -7.87
CA ASN A 222 14.73 18.64 -7.27
C ASN A 222 15.78 19.54 -6.60
N GLN A 223 17.07 19.23 -6.71
CA GLN A 223 18.16 19.98 -6.06
C GLN A 223 18.00 20.09 -4.53
N GLN A 224 17.42 19.06 -3.90
CA GLN A 224 17.15 18.94 -2.47
C GLN A 224 17.94 17.78 -1.83
N VAL A 225 19.14 17.50 -2.34
CA VAL A 225 20.01 16.43 -1.83
C VAL A 225 20.25 16.61 -0.33
N LYS A 226 19.94 15.58 0.45
CA LYS A 226 19.99 15.62 1.93
C LYS A 226 21.39 15.42 2.52
N LEU A 227 22.31 14.88 1.74
CA LEU A 227 23.71 14.70 2.14
C LEU A 227 24.55 15.86 1.59
N ASN A 228 25.45 16.38 2.43
CA ASN A 228 26.47 17.31 1.95
C ASN A 228 27.51 16.58 1.08
N SER A 229 28.34 17.33 0.37
CA SER A 229 29.32 16.77 -0.58
C SER A 229 30.30 15.79 0.06
N THR A 230 30.76 16.06 1.29
CA THR A 230 31.69 15.19 2.02
C THR A 230 31.04 13.85 2.36
N ALA A 231 29.85 13.87 2.96
CA ALA A 231 29.11 12.65 3.30
C ALA A 231 28.74 11.83 2.05
N LEU A 232 28.41 12.49 0.95
CA LEU A 232 28.14 11.83 -0.32
C LEU A 232 29.40 11.14 -0.88
N GLN A 233 30.54 11.82 -0.89
CA GLN A 233 31.80 11.27 -1.36
C GLN A 233 32.26 10.08 -0.49
N GLU A 234 32.15 10.18 0.83
CA GLU A 234 32.46 9.10 1.76
C GLU A 234 31.58 7.88 1.52
N ALA A 235 30.27 8.08 1.35
CA ALA A 235 29.33 6.99 1.07
C ALA A 235 29.61 6.29 -0.27
N LEU A 236 29.93 7.06 -1.32
CA LEU A 236 30.28 6.52 -2.64
C LEU A 236 31.60 5.74 -2.59
N SER A 237 32.63 6.27 -1.94
CA SER A 237 33.91 5.57 -1.74
C SER A 237 33.72 4.26 -0.96
N ALA A 238 32.93 4.29 0.12
CA ALA A 238 32.62 3.07 0.88
C ALA A 238 31.85 2.04 0.02
N ALA A 239 30.96 2.49 -0.85
CA ALA A 239 30.24 1.62 -1.78
C ALA A 239 31.18 0.99 -2.83
N GLU A 240 32.16 1.73 -3.34
CA GLU A 240 33.19 1.21 -4.26
C GLU A 240 34.05 0.14 -3.58
N VAL A 241 34.52 0.40 -2.36
CA VAL A 241 35.28 -0.59 -1.57
C VAL A 241 34.46 -1.85 -1.33
N ARG A 242 33.19 -1.70 -0.92
CA ARG A 242 32.27 -2.83 -0.72
C ARG A 242 32.09 -3.63 -2.01
N THR A 243 31.95 -2.96 -3.15
CA THR A 243 31.77 -3.59 -4.46
C THR A 243 33.01 -4.36 -4.88
N ARG A 244 34.20 -3.79 -4.70
CA ARG A 244 35.49 -4.45 -4.98
C ARG A 244 35.66 -5.72 -4.16
N GLN A 245 35.43 -5.64 -2.84
CA GLN A 245 35.53 -6.79 -1.95
C GLN A 245 34.51 -7.89 -2.31
N ALA A 246 33.29 -7.50 -2.69
CA ALA A 246 32.28 -8.45 -3.14
C ALA A 246 32.71 -9.13 -4.45
N ARG A 247 33.25 -8.38 -5.41
CA ARG A 247 33.79 -8.89 -6.67
C ARG A 247 34.90 -9.91 -6.44
N GLU A 248 35.91 -9.58 -5.62
CA GLU A 248 37.01 -10.50 -5.32
C GLU A 248 36.52 -11.84 -4.76
N ARG A 249 35.52 -11.82 -3.86
CA ARG A 249 34.90 -13.04 -3.32
C ARG A 249 34.21 -13.87 -4.41
N ILE A 250 33.47 -13.21 -5.31
CA ILE A 250 32.79 -13.90 -6.41
C ILE A 250 33.79 -14.47 -7.42
N VAL A 251 34.87 -13.75 -7.74
CA VAL A 251 35.95 -14.25 -8.61
C VAL A 251 36.53 -15.55 -8.05
N ILE A 252 36.88 -15.58 -6.76
CA ILE A 252 37.43 -16.77 -6.10
C ILE A 252 36.42 -17.93 -6.18
N ALA A 253 35.15 -17.67 -5.87
CA ALA A 253 34.10 -18.68 -5.91
C ALA A 253 33.87 -19.23 -7.33
N GLN A 254 33.79 -18.36 -8.33
CA GLN A 254 33.57 -18.74 -9.73
C GLN A 254 34.74 -19.51 -10.32
N LYS A 255 35.99 -19.11 -10.02
CA LYS A 255 37.18 -19.87 -10.42
C LYS A 255 37.17 -21.28 -9.84
N ALA A 256 36.77 -21.46 -8.57
CA ALA A 256 36.65 -22.79 -7.97
C ALA A 256 35.55 -23.65 -8.63
N VAL A 257 34.39 -23.06 -8.96
CA VAL A 257 33.31 -23.74 -9.69
C VAL A 257 33.78 -24.14 -11.10
N GLY A 258 34.47 -23.22 -11.80
CA GLY A 258 35.05 -23.44 -13.11
C GLY A 258 36.07 -24.60 -13.13
N GLU A 259 37.01 -24.62 -12.20
CA GLU A 259 37.99 -25.70 -12.07
C GLU A 259 37.32 -27.06 -11.81
N LYS A 260 36.27 -27.09 -10.98
CA LYS A 260 35.50 -28.31 -10.73
C LYS A 260 34.81 -28.80 -12.00
N TYR A 261 34.18 -27.89 -12.77
CA TYR A 261 33.55 -28.23 -14.05
C TYR A 261 34.59 -28.75 -15.04
N LEU A 262 35.72 -28.06 -15.16
CA LEU A 262 36.80 -28.42 -16.07
C LEU A 262 37.42 -29.78 -15.73
N ALA A 263 37.60 -30.10 -14.45
CA ALA A 263 38.08 -31.41 -14.01
C ALA A 263 37.15 -32.56 -14.41
N ALA A 264 35.83 -32.32 -14.45
CA ALA A 264 34.86 -33.28 -14.96
C ALA A 264 34.91 -33.35 -16.50
N PHE A 265 34.96 -32.20 -17.18
CA PHE A 265 35.01 -32.11 -18.63
C PHE A 265 36.22 -32.85 -19.22
N ARG A 266 37.40 -32.71 -18.60
CA ARG A 266 38.67 -33.38 -18.99
C ARG A 266 38.60 -34.90 -19.05
N LYS A 267 37.64 -35.52 -18.34
CA LYS A 267 37.45 -36.97 -18.34
C LYS A 267 36.63 -37.46 -19.54
N GLY A 268 36.05 -36.55 -20.31
CA GLY A 268 35.30 -36.86 -21.52
C GLY A 268 36.21 -37.41 -22.62
N LYS A 269 35.70 -38.39 -23.38
CA LYS A 269 36.39 -38.89 -24.57
C LYS A 269 36.47 -37.78 -25.63
N GLY A 270 37.62 -37.64 -26.27
CA GLY A 270 37.85 -36.62 -27.30
C GLY A 270 38.03 -35.21 -26.73
N THR A 271 38.25 -35.09 -25.41
CA THR A 271 38.57 -33.82 -24.77
C THR A 271 40.07 -33.53 -24.89
N GLU A 272 40.40 -32.37 -25.43
CA GLU A 272 41.77 -31.92 -25.69
C GLU A 272 41.97 -30.48 -25.19
N LYS A 273 43.24 -30.11 -24.98
CA LYS A 273 43.62 -28.76 -24.58
C LYS A 273 44.23 -28.03 -25.78
N ASP A 274 43.80 -26.81 -26.02
CA ASP A 274 44.46 -25.91 -26.97
C ASP A 274 45.65 -25.20 -26.30
N ASP A 275 46.67 -24.88 -27.09
CA ASP A 275 47.88 -24.19 -26.63
C ASP A 275 47.56 -22.82 -26.01
N SER A 276 46.48 -22.17 -26.45
CA SER A 276 45.99 -20.90 -25.91
C SER A 276 45.41 -21.04 -24.49
N GLY A 277 45.05 -22.26 -24.06
CA GLY A 277 44.66 -22.57 -22.69
C GLY A 277 43.22 -23.04 -22.49
N PHE A 278 42.33 -22.89 -23.47
CA PHE A 278 40.98 -23.45 -23.42
C PHE A 278 40.99 -24.96 -23.65
N TRP A 279 39.93 -25.62 -23.19
CA TRP A 279 39.70 -27.03 -23.45
C TRP A 279 38.53 -27.18 -24.41
N TYR A 280 38.57 -28.21 -25.24
CA TYR A 280 37.50 -28.48 -26.17
C TYR A 280 37.18 -29.96 -26.25
N ARG A 281 36.01 -30.28 -26.78
CA ARG A 281 35.65 -31.61 -27.23
C ARG A 281 34.95 -31.47 -28.57
N LEU A 282 35.39 -32.25 -29.55
CA LEU A 282 34.79 -32.27 -30.87
C LEU A 282 33.70 -33.35 -30.88
N GLU A 283 32.43 -32.95 -30.80
CA GLU A 283 31.30 -33.87 -30.85
C GLU A 283 31.09 -34.45 -32.27
N TYR A 284 31.20 -33.59 -33.27
CA TYR A 284 31.16 -33.98 -34.68
C TYR A 284 32.22 -33.21 -35.46
N ALA A 285 33.11 -33.94 -36.14
CA ALA A 285 34.24 -33.33 -36.84
C ALA A 285 33.83 -32.52 -38.07
N GLY A 286 32.62 -32.77 -38.60
CA GLY A 286 32.16 -32.19 -39.85
C GLY A 286 32.71 -32.90 -41.09
N ASP A 287 32.31 -32.37 -42.25
CA ASP A 287 32.54 -32.95 -43.56
C ASP A 287 33.50 -32.10 -44.41
N GLY A 288 34.26 -32.77 -45.28
CA GLY A 288 35.17 -32.12 -46.22
C GLY A 288 36.52 -31.71 -45.62
N GLU A 289 37.08 -30.63 -46.16
CA GLU A 289 38.39 -30.10 -45.76
C GLU A 289 38.30 -29.27 -44.47
N PRO A 290 39.35 -29.26 -43.63
CA PRO A 290 39.44 -28.34 -42.50
C PRO A 290 39.31 -26.88 -42.92
N ILE A 291 38.63 -26.09 -42.09
CA ILE A 291 38.45 -24.66 -42.31
C ILE A 291 39.82 -23.96 -42.26
N ARG A 292 40.21 -23.31 -43.35
CA ARG A 292 41.50 -22.60 -43.48
C ARG A 292 41.37 -21.37 -44.36
N GLY A 293 42.34 -20.47 -44.25
CA GLY A 293 42.43 -19.24 -45.04
C GLY A 293 41.63 -18.10 -44.41
N GLU A 294 42.28 -16.96 -44.21
CA GLU A 294 41.68 -15.84 -43.46
C GLU A 294 40.43 -15.26 -44.14
N ASP A 295 40.37 -15.31 -45.48
CA ASP A 295 39.22 -14.82 -46.27
C ASP A 295 38.07 -15.83 -46.38
N THR A 296 38.22 -17.05 -45.89
CA THR A 296 37.16 -18.06 -45.93
C THR A 296 35.98 -17.61 -45.08
N ARG A 297 34.78 -17.56 -45.67
CA ARG A 297 33.56 -17.21 -44.95
C ARG A 297 33.03 -18.44 -44.24
N VAL A 298 32.77 -18.29 -42.94
CA VAL A 298 32.21 -19.34 -42.09
C VAL A 298 30.92 -18.80 -41.50
N GLU A 299 29.87 -19.61 -41.56
CA GLU A 299 28.62 -19.36 -40.84
C GLU A 299 28.59 -20.23 -39.59
N VAL A 300 28.39 -19.59 -38.44
CA VAL A 300 28.38 -20.27 -37.15
C VAL A 300 27.14 -19.95 -36.34
N VAL A 301 26.69 -20.94 -35.58
CA VAL A 301 25.76 -20.78 -34.48
C VAL A 301 26.52 -20.99 -33.18
N VAL A 302 26.34 -20.08 -32.22
CA VAL A 302 27.03 -20.10 -30.94
C VAL A 302 26.01 -20.09 -29.81
N ASN A 303 26.11 -21.07 -28.93
CA ASN A 303 25.35 -21.10 -27.68
C ASN A 303 26.32 -20.95 -26.50
N GLU A 304 26.04 -20.00 -25.63
CA GLU A 304 26.90 -19.59 -24.52
C GLU A 304 26.22 -19.91 -23.19
N LYS A 305 26.92 -20.63 -22.32
CA LYS A 305 26.42 -20.99 -20.99
C LYS A 305 27.47 -20.79 -19.92
N LEU A 306 27.01 -20.54 -18.70
CA LEU A 306 27.84 -20.68 -17.50
C LEU A 306 27.98 -22.16 -17.14
N THR A 307 28.96 -22.47 -16.29
CA THR A 307 29.23 -23.84 -15.83
C THR A 307 28.12 -24.45 -14.98
N ASP A 308 27.18 -23.64 -14.47
CA ASP A 308 25.97 -24.07 -13.78
C ASP A 308 24.79 -24.35 -14.73
N GLY A 309 24.96 -24.12 -16.03
CA GLY A 309 23.94 -24.31 -17.06
C GLY A 309 23.12 -23.06 -17.40
N SER A 310 23.32 -21.93 -16.71
CA SER A 310 22.66 -20.67 -17.01
C SER A 310 23.02 -20.21 -18.43
N VAL A 311 21.99 -19.92 -19.24
CA VAL A 311 22.15 -19.49 -20.63
C VAL A 311 22.47 -18.00 -20.68
N VAL A 312 23.57 -17.65 -21.36
CA VAL A 312 24.01 -16.27 -21.59
C VAL A 312 23.52 -15.77 -22.94
N GLU A 313 23.66 -16.63 -23.96
CA GLU A 313 23.24 -16.40 -25.33
C GLU A 313 22.88 -17.75 -25.98
N ASP A 314 21.82 -17.77 -26.79
CA ASP A 314 21.34 -18.96 -27.50
C ASP A 314 20.90 -18.56 -28.90
N MET A 315 21.81 -18.72 -29.86
CA MET A 315 21.59 -18.35 -31.25
C MET A 315 20.62 -19.33 -31.92
N ASP A 316 20.63 -20.61 -31.54
CA ASP A 316 19.68 -21.61 -32.05
C ASP A 316 18.24 -21.22 -31.70
N ALA A 317 17.96 -20.93 -30.42
CA ALA A 317 16.63 -20.58 -29.94
C ALA A 317 16.09 -19.28 -30.56
N SER A 318 16.98 -18.41 -31.01
CA SER A 318 16.63 -17.14 -31.68
C SER A 318 16.67 -17.22 -33.21
N GLY A 319 16.99 -18.39 -33.78
CA GLY A 319 17.10 -18.58 -35.24
C GLY A 319 18.15 -17.69 -35.89
N ARG A 320 19.21 -17.34 -35.15
CA ARG A 320 20.29 -16.45 -35.60
C ARG A 320 21.53 -17.27 -35.94
N SER A 321 22.29 -16.79 -36.91
CA SER A 321 23.64 -17.26 -37.24
C SER A 321 24.55 -16.05 -37.45
N LEU A 322 25.87 -16.27 -37.36
CA LEU A 322 26.89 -15.26 -37.60
C LEU A 322 27.77 -15.71 -38.76
N VAL A 323 27.80 -14.90 -39.83
CA VAL A 323 28.68 -15.12 -40.98
C VAL A 323 29.81 -14.10 -40.96
N MET A 324 31.04 -14.56 -40.81
CA MET A 324 32.24 -13.70 -40.89
C MET A 324 33.34 -14.40 -41.67
N LYS A 325 34.35 -13.63 -42.10
CA LYS A 325 35.60 -14.23 -42.58
C LYS A 325 36.32 -14.88 -41.40
N LEU A 326 37.02 -15.99 -41.61
CA LEU A 326 37.76 -16.70 -40.57
C LEU A 326 38.73 -15.79 -39.82
N GLY A 327 39.38 -14.87 -40.53
CA GLY A 327 40.30 -13.89 -39.94
C GLY A 327 39.65 -12.85 -39.03
N ASP A 328 38.35 -12.58 -39.19
CA ASP A 328 37.61 -11.57 -38.44
C ASP A 328 37.01 -12.11 -37.13
N TYR A 329 36.97 -13.44 -36.95
CA TYR A 329 36.50 -14.04 -35.70
C TYR A 329 37.46 -13.72 -34.55
N PRO A 330 36.95 -13.54 -33.31
CA PRO A 330 37.80 -13.39 -32.12
C PRO A 330 38.82 -14.55 -32.02
N PRO A 331 40.05 -14.30 -31.55
CA PRO A 331 41.13 -15.30 -31.58
C PRO A 331 40.76 -16.67 -31.00
N LEU A 332 40.00 -16.71 -29.91
CA LEU A 332 39.46 -17.92 -29.30
C LEU A 332 38.63 -18.75 -30.30
N PHE A 333 37.64 -18.12 -30.94
CA PHE A 333 36.76 -18.79 -31.88
C PHE A 333 37.47 -19.13 -33.18
N ARG A 334 38.34 -18.25 -33.69
CA ARG A 334 39.17 -18.55 -34.87
C ARG A 334 39.99 -19.83 -34.67
N ARG A 335 40.68 -19.98 -33.53
CA ARG A 335 41.45 -21.19 -33.20
C ARG A 335 40.59 -22.45 -33.12
N ALA A 336 39.38 -22.35 -32.57
CA ALA A 336 38.44 -23.46 -32.53
C ALA A 336 37.95 -23.83 -33.94
N LEU A 337 37.59 -22.84 -34.76
CA LEU A 337 37.09 -23.05 -36.13
C LEU A 337 38.15 -23.64 -37.06
N GLU A 338 39.42 -23.26 -36.92
CA GLU A 338 40.55 -23.84 -37.69
C GLU A 338 40.74 -25.36 -37.42
N ARG A 339 40.16 -25.89 -36.33
CA ARG A 339 40.14 -27.31 -35.98
C ARG A 339 38.88 -28.04 -36.48
N MET A 340 37.93 -27.30 -37.03
CA MET A 340 36.62 -27.79 -37.47
C MET A 340 36.54 -27.90 -38.99
N LYS A 341 35.54 -28.65 -39.46
CA LYS A 341 35.13 -28.73 -40.86
C LYS A 341 33.72 -28.19 -41.03
N ASN A 342 33.20 -28.23 -42.26
CA ASN A 342 31.80 -27.85 -42.49
C ASN A 342 30.85 -28.75 -41.68
N HIS A 343 29.74 -28.21 -41.17
CA HIS A 343 28.78 -28.93 -40.31
C HIS A 343 29.30 -29.43 -38.96
N ALA A 344 30.55 -29.14 -38.59
CA ALA A 344 31.14 -29.60 -37.35
C ALA A 344 30.43 -29.01 -36.10
N THR A 345 30.48 -29.75 -35.00
CA THR A 345 30.00 -29.30 -33.68
C THR A 345 31.10 -29.52 -32.64
N MET A 346 31.41 -28.48 -31.87
CA MET A 346 32.45 -28.48 -30.85
C MET A 346 32.00 -27.74 -29.59
N THR A 347 32.25 -28.34 -28.44
CA THR A 347 32.08 -27.69 -27.13
C THR A 347 33.43 -27.17 -26.64
N LEU A 348 33.48 -25.90 -26.25
CA LEU A 348 34.62 -25.24 -25.62
C LEU A 348 34.34 -24.99 -24.13
N VAL A 349 35.36 -25.19 -23.29
CA VAL A 349 35.39 -24.75 -21.90
C VAL A 349 36.53 -23.76 -21.75
N VAL A 350 36.16 -22.51 -21.48
CA VAL A 350 37.04 -21.35 -21.65
C VAL A 350 37.23 -20.69 -20.29
N PRO A 351 38.47 -20.66 -19.76
CA PRO A 351 38.76 -20.01 -18.49
C PRO A 351 38.51 -18.50 -18.60
N PRO A 352 38.24 -17.81 -17.46
CA PRO A 352 37.87 -16.39 -17.47
C PRO A 352 38.92 -15.51 -18.18
N GLU A 353 40.21 -15.83 -18.08
CA GLU A 353 41.30 -15.08 -18.71
C GLU A 353 41.22 -15.05 -20.25
N LEU A 354 40.49 -15.98 -20.86
CA LEU A 354 40.23 -16.04 -22.31
C LEU A 354 38.79 -15.65 -22.70
N ALA A 355 37.99 -15.24 -21.72
CA ALA A 355 36.59 -14.83 -21.89
C ALA A 355 36.37 -13.42 -21.32
N TYR A 356 35.56 -13.28 -20.25
CA TYR A 356 35.18 -11.99 -19.67
C TYR A 356 36.00 -11.57 -18.43
N GLY A 357 37.01 -12.37 -18.05
CA GLY A 357 37.95 -12.05 -16.98
C GLY A 357 37.32 -11.88 -15.59
N ASP A 358 38.07 -11.21 -14.72
CA ASP A 358 37.65 -10.91 -13.35
C ASP A 358 36.63 -9.74 -13.28
N GLU A 359 36.36 -9.06 -14.39
CA GLU A 359 35.30 -8.05 -14.48
C GLU A 359 33.93 -8.67 -14.83
N GLY A 360 33.91 -9.77 -15.59
CA GLY A 360 32.69 -10.39 -16.08
C GLY A 360 31.99 -9.57 -17.17
N TYR A 361 30.73 -9.90 -17.44
CA TYR A 361 29.85 -9.16 -18.34
C TYR A 361 28.46 -8.98 -17.69
N PRO A 362 28.35 -8.07 -16.71
CA PRO A 362 27.09 -7.84 -16.01
C PRO A 362 25.99 -7.34 -16.96
N PRO A 363 24.72 -7.76 -16.76
CA PRO A 363 24.21 -8.60 -15.68
C PRO A 363 24.22 -10.10 -16.00
N LYS A 364 24.83 -10.53 -17.12
CA LYS A 364 24.71 -11.91 -17.61
C LYS A 364 25.84 -12.85 -17.13
N VAL A 365 27.07 -12.35 -17.06
CA VAL A 365 28.25 -13.16 -16.72
C VAL A 365 28.89 -12.62 -15.45
N PRO A 366 28.99 -13.44 -14.39
CA PRO A 366 29.63 -13.01 -13.16
C PRO A 366 31.16 -12.88 -13.30
N PRO A 367 31.80 -12.07 -12.45
CA PRO A 367 33.26 -12.00 -12.34
C PRO A 367 33.94 -13.36 -12.21
N GLY A 368 35.01 -13.61 -12.97
CA GLY A 368 35.81 -14.83 -12.87
C GLY A 368 35.11 -16.10 -13.39
N ALA A 369 34.01 -15.95 -14.13
CA ALA A 369 33.26 -17.07 -14.67
C ALA A 369 34.03 -17.80 -15.78
N THR A 370 34.08 -19.13 -15.68
CA THR A 370 34.42 -20.00 -16.81
C THR A 370 33.21 -20.11 -17.73
N MET A 371 33.43 -19.92 -19.03
CA MET A 371 32.39 -19.97 -20.05
C MET A 371 32.38 -21.33 -20.76
N VAL A 372 31.19 -21.80 -21.13
CA VAL A 372 31.00 -22.98 -21.97
C VAL A 372 30.33 -22.55 -23.26
N TYR A 373 31.03 -22.75 -24.38
CA TYR A 373 30.52 -22.44 -25.71
C TYR A 373 30.21 -23.73 -26.45
N THR A 374 29.07 -23.79 -27.14
CA THR A 374 28.81 -24.80 -28.16
C THR A 374 28.82 -24.12 -29.51
N LEU A 375 29.76 -24.51 -30.36
CA LEU A 375 29.91 -24.00 -31.72
C LEU A 375 29.36 -25.03 -32.69
N ARG A 376 28.52 -24.57 -33.62
CA ARG A 376 28.07 -25.36 -34.76
C ARG A 376 28.35 -24.57 -36.03
N VAL A 377 29.10 -25.18 -36.96
CA VAL A 377 29.35 -24.60 -38.28
C VAL A 377 28.17 -24.96 -39.16
N GLU A 378 27.46 -23.98 -39.70
CA GLU A 378 26.34 -24.23 -40.63
C GLU A 378 26.85 -24.38 -42.07
N SER A 379 27.75 -23.49 -42.48
CA SER A 379 28.29 -23.48 -43.83
C SER A 379 29.72 -22.91 -43.88
N VAL A 380 30.51 -23.38 -44.85
CA VAL A 380 31.85 -22.87 -45.15
C VAL A 380 31.91 -22.54 -46.63
N THR A 381 32.17 -21.28 -46.96
CA THR A 381 32.28 -20.79 -48.34
C THR A 381 33.69 -20.25 -48.58
N ALA A 382 34.39 -20.83 -49.56
CA ALA A 382 35.69 -20.33 -49.97
C ALA A 382 35.57 -18.90 -50.53
N ALA A 383 36.57 -18.06 -50.28
CA ALA A 383 36.62 -16.74 -50.87
C ALA A 383 36.59 -16.84 -52.41
N GLU A 384 35.69 -16.13 -53.07
CA GLU A 384 35.76 -15.95 -54.51
C GLU A 384 37.11 -15.34 -54.86
N LYS A 385 37.93 -16.06 -55.62
CA LYS A 385 39.13 -15.49 -56.23
C LYS A 385 38.65 -14.41 -57.19
N GLY A 386 38.82 -13.14 -56.81
CA GLY A 386 38.45 -12.01 -57.65
C GLY A 386 39.00 -12.18 -59.06
N VAL A 387 38.09 -12.24 -60.04
CA VAL A 387 38.44 -12.08 -61.45
C VAL A 387 38.92 -10.63 -61.62
N PRO A 388 40.12 -10.38 -62.18
CA PRO A 388 40.55 -9.01 -62.45
C PRO A 388 39.58 -8.37 -63.44
N GLY A 389 39.07 -7.19 -63.07
CA GLY A 389 38.06 -6.46 -63.81
C GLY A 389 38.42 -6.26 -65.27
N LYS A 390 37.46 -6.52 -66.15
CA LYS A 390 37.44 -5.96 -67.49
C LYS A 390 36.68 -4.64 -67.43
N ASP A 391 37.40 -3.58 -67.74
CA ASP A 391 36.85 -2.26 -68.08
C ASP A 391 35.87 -2.37 -69.24
N GLY A 392 34.81 -1.56 -69.23
CA GLY A 392 33.94 -1.37 -70.39
C GLY A 392 32.51 -0.99 -70.07
N GLU A 393 32.27 0.32 -70.00
CA GLU A 393 31.08 1.08 -70.48
C GLU A 393 29.69 0.42 -70.39
N ASN A 394 28.75 1.07 -69.66
CA ASN A 394 27.77 1.94 -70.31
C ASN A 394 26.97 2.84 -69.34
N SER A 395 26.80 4.10 -69.76
CA SER A 395 25.67 5.02 -69.54
C SER A 395 25.27 5.40 -68.10
N ALA A 396 25.56 6.59 -67.56
CA ALA A 396 25.09 7.93 -67.96
C ALA A 396 23.56 8.10 -68.00
N ALA A 397 22.95 8.55 -66.89
CA ALA A 397 21.86 9.55 -66.90
C ALA A 397 21.51 10.03 -65.48
N GLY A 398 21.66 11.35 -65.25
CA GLY A 398 20.92 12.24 -64.32
C GLY A 398 20.89 11.88 -62.82
N GLU A 399 21.02 12.78 -61.87
CA GLU A 399 20.75 14.21 -61.90
C GLU A 399 21.41 14.85 -60.68
N LYS A 400 21.86 16.09 -60.84
CA LYS A 400 22.45 16.93 -59.81
C LYS A 400 21.42 17.18 -58.70
N ASN A 401 21.82 17.05 -57.43
CA ASN A 401 21.55 18.15 -56.52
C ASN A 401 22.59 18.29 -55.39
N GLU A 402 22.83 19.55 -55.11
CA GLU A 402 23.88 20.16 -54.33
C GLU A 402 23.74 19.94 -52.81
N SER A 403 24.89 20.06 -52.12
CA SER A 403 25.01 20.81 -50.86
C SER A 403 24.47 20.19 -49.56
N ARG A 404 25.35 19.55 -48.77
CA ARG A 404 25.99 20.11 -47.55
C ARG A 404 26.50 19.00 -46.61
N LYS A 405 27.78 19.13 -46.23
CA LYS A 405 28.43 18.56 -45.02
C LYS A 405 27.64 18.93 -43.75
N PRO A 406 27.71 18.15 -42.65
CA PRO A 406 28.86 18.13 -41.72
C PRO A 406 29.25 16.69 -41.29
N LYS A 407 30.50 16.29 -41.04
CA LYS A 407 31.50 16.70 -40.04
C LYS A 407 30.99 16.71 -38.58
N LEU A 408 31.46 15.68 -37.86
CA LEU A 408 31.64 15.52 -36.41
C LEU A 408 30.39 15.18 -35.60
#